data_AF-A0A9E4CQN5-F1
#
_entry.id   AF-A0A9E4CQN5-F1
#
_cell.length_a   1.000
_cell.length_b   1.000
_cell.length_c   1.000
_cell.angle_alpha   90.00
_cell.angle_beta   90.00
_cell.angle_gamma   90.00
#
_symmetry.space_group_name_H-M   'P 1'
#
loop_
_entity.id
_entity.type
_entity.pdbx_description
1 polymer ?
#
loop_
_entity_poly.entity_id
_entity_poly.type
_entity_poly.pdbx_seq_one_letter_code
_entity_poly.pdbx_strand_id
1 'polypeptide(L)'
;MRPFTASTAARRSPRTVPLRSIALAAAGVAAALAIAIPAAAPATPLSTKQAQAAELDRKVSELEDRYGDLQEKWRGAIVELRGIQADVKDARAKLKAARRDLHSAKGRLQERALAIYRDGGGTSGLQQVAEAGSLEDFFARLETIERVGDQDASILERVRTATKRVAKQERRLAKAQAQQRTVVKRAERSKVRMKKVLV
;
A
#
# COMPACT_ATOMS: atom_id res chain seq x y z
N MET A 1 65.84 20.68 36.06
CA MET A 1 65.36 20.06 37.30
C MET A 1 64.01 19.39 37.06
N ARG A 2 63.91 18.08 37.31
CA ARG A 2 62.65 17.35 37.66
C ARG A 2 62.49 17.40 39.19
N PRO A 3 61.32 17.11 39.81
CA PRO A 3 60.68 15.76 39.92
C PRO A 3 59.17 15.82 39.54
N PHE A 4 58.43 14.80 39.06
CA PHE A 4 58.20 13.38 39.40
C PHE A 4 57.62 13.10 40.79
N THR A 5 56.30 12.89 40.85
CA THR A 5 55.67 11.81 41.65
C THR A 5 54.46 11.23 40.89
N ALA A 6 54.44 9.89 40.82
CA ALA A 6 53.36 9.01 40.37
C ALA A 6 52.12 9.11 41.31
N SER A 7 50.93 8.52 41.09
CA SER A 7 50.66 7.13 40.73
C SER A 7 49.12 6.86 40.67
N THR A 8 48.66 6.23 39.59
CA THR A 8 47.76 5.05 39.55
C THR A 8 46.22 5.14 39.59
N ALA A 9 45.65 4.34 38.66
CA ALA A 9 44.33 3.70 38.56
C ALA A 9 43.14 4.55 38.05
N ALA A 10 42.28 4.12 37.13
CA ALA A 10 42.14 2.84 36.44
C ALA A 10 41.34 3.01 35.12
N ARG A 11 41.96 2.50 34.06
CA ARG A 11 41.45 1.86 32.85
C ARG A 11 39.96 1.45 32.82
N ARG A 12 39.18 1.97 31.86
CA ARG A 12 38.17 1.23 31.10
C ARG A 12 38.14 1.69 29.64
N SER A 13 38.69 0.86 28.76
CA SER A 13 38.76 1.04 27.32
C SER A 13 37.39 0.92 26.65
N PRO A 14 37.10 1.70 25.58
CA PRO A 14 35.93 1.49 24.74
C PRO A 14 36.07 0.18 23.95
N ARG A 15 35.06 -0.68 24.07
CA ARG A 15 34.97 -1.94 23.33
C ARG A 15 34.57 -1.64 21.88
N THR A 16 35.56 -1.53 21.00
CA THR A 16 35.38 -1.68 19.56
C THR A 16 35.21 -3.16 19.26
N VAL A 17 33.99 -3.58 18.88
CA VAL A 17 33.73 -4.96 18.45
C VAL A 17 34.06 -5.03 16.96
N PRO A 18 35.09 -5.79 16.52
CA PRO A 18 35.46 -5.85 15.13
C PRO A 18 34.44 -6.67 14.32
N LEU A 19 34.03 -6.10 13.19
CA LEU A 19 33.29 -6.72 12.08
C LEU A 19 34.06 -7.93 11.53
N ARG A 20 33.95 -9.08 12.18
CA ARG A 20 34.43 -10.39 11.71
C ARG A 20 33.51 -11.50 12.21
N SER A 21 32.25 -11.44 11.81
CA SER A 21 31.27 -12.49 12.12
C SER A 21 30.05 -12.37 11.21
N ILE A 22 30.19 -12.84 9.97
CA ILE A 22 29.23 -13.66 9.18
C ILE A 22 30.04 -14.13 7.95
N ALA A 23 31.06 -14.94 8.19
CA ALA A 23 31.79 -15.69 7.17
C ALA A 23 32.10 -17.10 7.70
N LEU A 24 31.12 -17.67 8.41
CA LEU A 24 31.16 -19.04 8.95
C LEU A 24 29.84 -19.75 8.62
N ALA A 25 29.55 -19.88 7.33
CA ALA A 25 28.59 -20.86 6.82
C ALA A 25 29.01 -21.40 5.44
N ALA A 26 30.30 -21.26 5.09
CA ALA A 26 30.88 -21.76 3.83
C ALA A 26 32.13 -22.63 4.06
N ALA A 27 32.35 -23.11 5.29
CA ALA A 27 33.49 -23.96 5.67
C ALA A 27 33.05 -25.29 6.31
N GLY A 28 31.82 -25.75 6.02
CA GLY A 28 31.25 -26.99 6.57
C GLY A 28 31.25 -28.20 5.63
N VAL A 29 31.59 -28.03 4.35
CA VAL A 29 31.49 -29.12 3.35
C VAL A 29 32.87 -29.61 2.86
N ALA A 30 33.97 -28.97 3.24
CA ALA A 30 35.30 -29.29 2.71
C ALA A 30 36.11 -30.33 3.53
N ALA A 31 35.59 -30.90 4.63
CA ALA A 31 36.37 -31.71 5.57
C ALA A 31 35.85 -33.16 5.78
N ALA A 32 35.27 -33.79 4.76
CA ALA A 32 34.79 -35.18 4.87
C ALA A 32 35.27 -36.13 3.76
N LEU A 33 36.45 -35.91 3.15
CA LEU A 33 37.01 -36.82 2.15
C LEU A 33 38.50 -37.12 2.38
N ALA A 34 38.76 -37.89 3.43
CA ALA A 34 39.96 -38.72 3.60
C ALA A 34 39.57 -39.73 4.70
N ILE A 35 39.42 -41.04 4.49
CA ILE A 35 40.24 -42.02 3.78
C ILE A 35 39.33 -43.22 3.44
N ALA A 36 39.31 -43.65 2.18
CA ALA A 36 38.89 -45.01 1.79
C ALA A 36 39.66 -45.42 0.52
N ILE A 37 40.38 -46.53 0.61
CA ILE A 37 41.22 -47.17 -0.44
C ILE A 37 40.32 -47.67 -1.58
N PRO A 38 40.72 -47.57 -2.86
CA PRO A 38 39.79 -47.69 -3.99
C PRO A 38 39.48 -49.15 -4.33
N ALA A 39 38.20 -49.53 -4.31
CA ALA A 39 37.70 -50.51 -5.27
C ALA A 39 37.59 -49.78 -6.62
N ALA A 40 38.15 -50.36 -7.69
CA ALA A 40 38.24 -49.76 -9.01
C ALA A 40 36.86 -49.33 -9.56
N ALA A 41 36.50 -48.07 -9.30
CA ALA A 41 35.46 -47.37 -10.01
C ALA A 41 36.07 -46.86 -11.34
N PRO A 42 35.33 -46.91 -12.46
CA PRO A 42 35.83 -46.38 -13.72
C PRO A 42 36.21 -44.91 -13.52
N ALA A 43 37.46 -44.58 -13.81
CA ALA A 43 37.99 -43.23 -13.69
C ALA A 43 37.22 -42.31 -14.65
N THR A 44 36.24 -41.58 -14.12
CA THR A 44 35.58 -40.51 -14.88
C THR A 44 36.66 -39.47 -15.20
N PRO A 45 36.84 -39.10 -16.48
CA PRO A 45 37.93 -38.21 -16.86
C PRO A 45 37.76 -36.84 -16.19
N LEU A 46 38.88 -36.23 -15.78
CA LEU A 46 38.93 -34.93 -15.10
C LEU A 46 38.15 -33.83 -15.87
N SER A 47 38.12 -33.92 -17.21
CA SER A 47 37.34 -33.05 -18.09
C SER A 47 35.84 -33.10 -17.81
N THR A 48 35.28 -34.27 -17.45
CA THR A 48 33.86 -34.42 -17.10
C THR A 48 33.53 -33.70 -15.81
N LYS A 49 34.42 -33.73 -14.80
CA LYS A 49 34.23 -33.00 -13.54
C LYS A 49 34.35 -31.49 -13.73
N GLN A 50 35.26 -31.03 -14.59
CA GLN A 50 35.37 -29.60 -14.93
C GLN A 50 34.12 -29.10 -15.69
N ALA A 51 33.60 -29.89 -16.62
CA ALA A 51 32.36 -29.56 -17.34
C ALA A 51 31.14 -29.48 -16.39
N GLN A 52 31.04 -30.41 -15.42
CA GLN A 52 30.00 -30.38 -14.39
C GLN A 52 30.11 -29.15 -13.48
N ALA A 53 31.34 -28.77 -13.08
CA ALA A 53 31.56 -27.55 -12.29
C ALA A 53 31.13 -26.29 -13.07
N ALA A 54 31.51 -26.19 -14.35
CA ALA A 54 31.11 -25.06 -15.19
C ALA A 54 29.59 -24.98 -15.42
N GLU A 55 28.90 -26.13 -15.49
CA GLU A 55 27.44 -26.18 -15.57
C GLU A 55 26.79 -25.73 -14.25
N LEU A 56 27.32 -26.15 -13.11
CA LEU A 56 26.85 -25.72 -11.79
C LEU A 56 27.03 -24.21 -11.60
N ASP A 57 28.18 -23.66 -11.96
CA ASP A 57 28.43 -22.21 -11.89
C ASP A 57 27.41 -21.42 -12.71
N ARG A 58 27.12 -21.87 -13.94
CA ARG A 58 26.08 -21.23 -14.78
C ARG A 58 24.70 -21.28 -14.12
N LYS A 59 24.32 -22.40 -13.52
CA LYS A 59 23.04 -22.54 -12.81
C LYS A 59 22.99 -21.63 -11.58
N VAL A 60 24.09 -21.50 -10.84
CA VAL A 60 24.18 -20.59 -9.69
C VAL A 60 24.02 -19.14 -10.13
N SER A 61 24.78 -18.70 -11.14
CA SER A 61 24.66 -17.34 -11.67
C SER A 61 23.24 -17.03 -12.17
N GLU A 62 22.59 -17.97 -12.87
CA GLU A 62 21.20 -17.80 -13.31
C GLU A 62 20.22 -17.67 -12.12
N LEU A 63 20.44 -18.41 -11.03
CA LEU A 63 19.62 -18.30 -9.82
C LEU A 63 19.85 -16.96 -9.11
N GLU A 64 21.09 -16.49 -9.04
CA GLU A 64 21.45 -15.18 -8.48
C GLU A 64 20.79 -14.04 -9.25
N ASP A 65 20.85 -14.07 -10.59
CA ASP A 65 20.21 -13.09 -11.45
C ASP A 65 18.69 -13.08 -11.25
N ARG A 66 18.05 -14.27 -11.28
CA ARG A 66 16.61 -14.40 -11.03
C ARG A 66 16.22 -13.91 -9.64
N TYR A 67 17.05 -14.15 -8.63
CA TYR A 67 16.83 -13.67 -7.28
C TYR A 67 16.90 -12.14 -7.21
N GLY A 68 17.94 -11.55 -7.81
CA GLY A 68 18.11 -10.09 -7.90
C GLY A 68 16.91 -9.41 -8.56
N ASP A 69 16.47 -9.94 -9.70
CA ASP A 69 15.28 -9.47 -10.41
C ASP A 69 14.01 -9.49 -9.55
N LEU A 70 13.80 -10.57 -8.80
CA LEU A 70 12.63 -10.72 -7.92
C LEU A 70 12.71 -9.76 -6.74
N GLN A 71 13.91 -9.54 -6.20
CA GLN A 71 14.15 -8.60 -5.12
C GLN A 71 13.84 -7.17 -5.56
N GLU A 72 14.26 -6.78 -6.78
CA GLU A 72 13.97 -5.45 -7.32
C GLU A 72 12.48 -5.26 -7.59
N LYS A 73 11.82 -6.24 -8.21
CA LYS A 73 10.36 -6.24 -8.40
C LYS A 73 9.61 -6.12 -7.07
N TRP A 74 10.08 -6.78 -6.02
CA TRP A 74 9.50 -6.68 -4.69
C TRP A 74 9.71 -5.29 -4.08
N ARG A 75 10.94 -4.75 -4.11
CA ARG A 75 11.25 -3.39 -3.62
C ARG A 75 10.41 -2.33 -4.33
N GLY A 76 10.35 -2.39 -5.66
CA GLY A 76 9.52 -1.50 -6.48
C GLY A 76 8.04 -1.57 -6.07
N ALA A 77 7.50 -2.76 -5.85
CA ALA A 77 6.12 -2.91 -5.37
C ALA A 77 5.89 -2.32 -3.98
N ILE A 78 6.86 -2.38 -3.06
CA ILE A 78 6.78 -1.76 -1.73
C ILE A 78 6.81 -0.22 -1.82
N VAL A 79 7.61 0.34 -2.73
CA VAL A 79 7.63 1.80 -2.98
C VAL A 79 6.28 2.24 -3.55
N GLU A 80 5.78 1.56 -4.57
CA GLU A 80 4.47 1.85 -5.18
C GLU A 80 3.33 1.73 -4.14
N LEU A 81 3.37 0.71 -3.28
CA LEU A 81 2.37 0.52 -2.23
C LEU A 81 2.33 1.69 -1.25
N ARG A 82 3.48 2.29 -0.90
CA ARG A 82 3.54 3.48 -0.03
C ARG A 82 2.85 4.67 -0.69
N GLY A 83 3.06 4.90 -1.99
CA GLY A 83 2.35 5.92 -2.75
C GLY A 83 0.83 5.69 -2.73
N ILE A 84 0.38 4.48 -3.06
CA ILE A 84 -1.04 4.13 -3.06
C ILE A 84 -1.67 4.26 -1.67
N GLN A 85 -0.95 3.94 -0.60
CA GLN A 85 -1.44 4.14 0.77
C GLN A 85 -1.69 5.62 1.08
N ALA A 86 -0.82 6.51 0.61
CA ALA A 86 -1.04 7.95 0.71
C ALA A 86 -2.28 8.38 -0.09
N ASP A 87 -2.45 7.88 -1.31
CA ASP A 87 -3.63 8.16 -2.15
C ASP A 87 -4.93 7.68 -1.50
N VAL A 88 -4.94 6.48 -0.90
CA VAL A 88 -6.10 5.96 -0.16
C VAL A 88 -6.43 6.86 1.04
N LYS A 89 -5.41 7.33 1.78
CA LYS A 89 -5.61 8.22 2.92
C LYS A 89 -6.19 9.57 2.47
N ASP A 90 -5.64 10.16 1.42
CA ASP A 90 -6.13 11.40 0.82
C ASP A 90 -7.57 11.24 0.29
N ALA A 91 -7.86 10.17 -0.46
CA ALA A 91 -9.20 9.88 -0.97
C ALA A 91 -10.23 9.72 0.16
N ARG A 92 -9.86 9.06 1.27
CA ARG A 92 -10.72 8.95 2.46
C ARG A 92 -10.97 10.31 3.11
N ALA A 93 -9.94 11.15 3.24
CA ALA A 93 -10.10 12.49 3.80
C ALA A 93 -11.01 13.37 2.93
N LYS A 94 -10.82 13.34 1.61
CA LYS A 94 -11.66 14.04 0.62
C LYS A 94 -13.09 13.54 0.62
N LEU A 95 -13.30 12.22 0.73
CA LEU A 95 -14.64 11.64 0.87
C LEU A 95 -15.33 12.10 2.16
N LYS A 96 -14.61 12.09 3.29
CA LYS A 96 -15.15 12.58 4.57
C LYS A 96 -15.54 14.06 4.46
N ALA A 97 -14.70 14.89 3.84
CA ALA A 97 -15.03 16.30 3.59
C ALA A 97 -16.27 16.44 2.70
N ALA A 98 -16.34 15.75 1.57
CA ALA A 98 -17.50 15.80 0.68
C ALA A 98 -18.80 15.34 1.37
N ARG A 99 -18.74 14.33 2.25
CA ARG A 99 -19.89 13.89 3.03
C ARG A 99 -20.36 14.93 4.04
N ARG A 100 -19.44 15.68 4.67
CA ARG A 100 -19.79 16.82 5.53
C ARG A 100 -20.44 17.95 4.74
N ASP A 101 -19.88 18.28 3.58
CA ASP A 101 -20.44 19.30 2.69
C ASP A 101 -21.88 18.92 2.28
N LEU A 102 -22.10 17.65 1.91
CA LEU A 102 -23.43 17.13 1.59
C LEU A 102 -24.39 17.20 2.79
N HIS A 103 -23.93 16.83 3.98
CA HIS A 103 -24.74 16.92 5.20
C HIS A 103 -25.16 18.38 5.49
N SER A 104 -24.22 19.32 5.39
CA SER A 104 -24.53 20.75 5.57
C SER A 104 -25.50 21.27 4.52
N ALA A 105 -25.32 20.91 3.25
CA ALA A 105 -26.22 21.31 2.18
C ALA A 105 -27.64 20.76 2.39
N LYS A 106 -27.76 19.49 2.82
CA LYS A 106 -29.05 18.89 3.18
C LYS A 106 -29.71 19.59 4.36
N GLY A 107 -28.94 19.98 5.38
CA GLY A 107 -29.47 20.74 6.53
C GLY A 107 -30.08 22.09 6.10
N ARG A 108 -29.38 22.85 5.24
CA ARG A 108 -29.90 24.11 4.69
C ARG A 108 -31.17 23.91 3.87
N LEU A 109 -31.24 22.82 3.11
CA LEU A 109 -32.44 22.48 2.35
C LEU A 109 -33.62 22.15 3.27
N GLN A 110 -33.38 21.41 4.35
CA GLN A 110 -34.39 21.09 5.34
C GLN A 110 -34.90 22.35 6.05
N GLU A 111 -34.01 23.24 6.50
CA GLU A 111 -34.38 24.53 7.10
C GLU A 111 -35.27 25.35 6.16
N ARG A 112 -34.91 25.38 4.87
CA ARG A 112 -35.69 26.11 3.88
C ARG A 112 -37.06 25.48 3.62
N ALA A 113 -37.14 24.16 3.50
CA ALA A 113 -38.41 23.46 3.35
C ALA A 113 -39.34 23.71 4.56
N LEU A 114 -38.79 23.73 5.78
CA LEU A 114 -39.56 24.06 6.99
C LEU A 114 -40.06 25.51 7.00
N ALA A 115 -39.26 26.46 6.50
CA ALA A 115 -39.70 27.86 6.36
C ALA A 115 -40.88 27.98 5.39
N ILE A 116 -40.79 27.35 4.21
CA ILE A 116 -41.88 27.33 3.21
C ILE A 116 -43.17 26.73 3.80
N TYR A 117 -43.05 25.65 4.57
CA TYR A 117 -44.19 25.03 5.25
C TYR A 117 -44.84 25.97 6.29
N ARG A 118 -44.03 26.66 7.10
CA ARG A 118 -44.53 27.59 8.13
C ARG A 118 -45.15 28.85 7.56
N ASP A 119 -44.64 29.35 6.44
CA ASP A 119 -45.10 30.60 5.79
C ASP A 119 -46.32 30.38 4.87
N GLY A 120 -46.98 29.21 4.93
CA GLY A 120 -48.27 28.97 4.27
C GLY A 120 -48.22 28.32 2.88
N GLY A 121 -47.08 27.75 2.48
CA GLY A 121 -46.97 26.96 1.24
C GLY A 121 -47.60 25.57 1.39
N GLY A 122 -48.75 25.34 0.76
CA GLY A 122 -49.58 24.13 0.87
C GLY A 122 -48.84 22.77 0.82
N THR A 123 -49.40 21.80 1.54
CA THR A 123 -48.80 20.51 1.91
C THR A 123 -48.64 19.49 0.77
N SER A 124 -49.38 19.65 -0.34
CA SER A 124 -49.50 18.61 -1.37
C SER A 124 -48.23 18.32 -2.18
N GLY A 125 -47.34 19.31 -2.36
CA GLY A 125 -46.06 19.12 -3.07
C GLY A 125 -44.98 18.48 -2.20
N LEU A 126 -44.90 18.89 -0.93
CA LEU A 126 -43.90 18.35 0.02
C LEU A 126 -44.16 16.88 0.35
N GLN A 127 -45.43 16.44 0.35
CA GLN A 127 -45.80 15.05 0.61
C GLN A 127 -45.34 14.11 -0.52
N GLN A 128 -45.50 14.51 -1.78
CA GLN A 128 -44.99 13.76 -2.94
C GLN A 128 -43.45 13.72 -3.01
N VAL A 129 -42.79 14.76 -2.49
CA VAL A 129 -41.34 14.83 -2.38
C VAL A 129 -40.83 13.93 -1.23
N ALA A 130 -41.54 13.87 -0.10
CA ALA A 130 -41.21 12.98 1.03
C ALA A 130 -41.34 11.49 0.69
N GLU A 131 -42.18 11.15 -0.29
CA GLU A 131 -42.35 9.79 -0.83
C GLU A 131 -41.29 9.39 -1.86
N ALA A 132 -40.33 10.25 -2.18
CA ALA A 132 -39.28 9.93 -3.13
C ALA A 132 -38.37 8.79 -2.61
N GLY A 133 -38.25 7.71 -3.39
CA GLY A 133 -37.41 6.55 -3.05
C GLY A 133 -35.90 6.78 -3.24
N SER A 134 -35.52 7.87 -3.89
CA SER A 134 -34.12 8.24 -4.13
C SER A 134 -33.88 9.73 -3.97
N LEU A 135 -32.62 10.09 -3.71
CA LEU A 135 -32.22 11.50 -3.58
C LEU A 135 -32.40 12.25 -4.92
N GLU A 136 -32.10 11.59 -6.04
CA GLU A 136 -32.35 12.13 -7.38
C GLU A 136 -33.83 12.38 -7.64
N ASP A 137 -34.73 11.44 -7.29
CA ASP A 137 -36.18 11.61 -7.46
C ASP A 137 -36.72 12.73 -6.56
N PHE A 138 -36.19 12.85 -5.35
CA PHE A 138 -36.49 13.94 -4.44
C PHE A 138 -36.14 15.29 -5.08
N PHE A 139 -34.94 15.41 -5.67
CA PHE A 139 -34.51 16.65 -6.34
C PHE A 139 -35.30 16.96 -7.61
N ALA A 140 -35.59 15.95 -8.43
CA ALA A 140 -36.36 16.13 -9.65
C ALA A 140 -37.77 16.65 -9.32
N ARG A 141 -38.45 16.05 -8.34
CA ARG A 141 -39.79 16.47 -7.90
C ARG A 141 -39.77 17.86 -7.24
N LEU A 142 -38.69 18.19 -6.53
CA LEU A 142 -38.54 19.48 -5.87
C LEU A 142 -38.23 20.62 -6.86
N GLU A 143 -37.54 20.33 -7.98
CA GLU A 143 -37.40 21.25 -9.13
C GLU A 143 -38.73 21.46 -9.86
N THR A 144 -39.63 20.47 -9.90
CA THR A 144 -40.95 20.59 -10.54
C THR A 144 -41.95 21.42 -9.74
N ILE A 145 -41.72 21.61 -8.42
CA ILE A 145 -42.54 22.53 -7.62
C ILE A 145 -42.13 23.95 -8.02
N GLU A 146 -42.88 24.57 -8.94
CA GLU A 146 -42.67 25.90 -9.55
C GLU A 146 -42.53 27.10 -8.58
N ARG A 147 -42.55 26.89 -7.25
CA ARG A 147 -42.38 27.94 -6.22
C ARG A 147 -40.99 27.92 -5.59
N VAL A 148 -39.95 28.04 -6.40
CA VAL A 148 -38.55 28.13 -5.96
C VAL A 148 -38.00 29.47 -6.42
N GLY A 149 -37.75 30.40 -5.50
CA GLY A 149 -37.00 31.63 -5.82
C GLY A 149 -35.51 31.33 -6.05
N ASP A 150 -34.75 32.28 -6.62
CA ASP A 150 -33.32 32.09 -6.96
C ASP A 150 -32.46 31.51 -5.82
N GLN A 151 -32.78 31.89 -4.58
CA GLN A 151 -32.08 31.39 -3.39
C GLN A 151 -32.29 29.89 -3.17
N ASP A 152 -33.49 29.39 -3.46
CA ASP A 152 -33.88 27.99 -3.29
C ASP A 152 -33.25 27.12 -4.39
N ALA A 153 -33.21 27.64 -5.62
CA ALA A 153 -32.52 27.00 -6.74
C ALA A 153 -31.02 26.80 -6.42
N SER A 154 -30.36 27.82 -5.84
CA SER A 154 -28.97 27.72 -5.39
C SER A 154 -28.78 26.68 -4.27
N ILE A 155 -29.74 26.51 -3.35
CA ILE A 155 -29.66 25.47 -2.30
C ILE A 155 -29.75 24.07 -2.92
N LEU A 156 -30.68 23.86 -3.86
CA LEU A 156 -30.82 22.59 -4.58
C LEU A 156 -29.56 22.25 -5.38
N GLU A 157 -29.01 23.23 -6.09
CA GLU A 157 -27.76 23.07 -6.85
C GLU A 157 -26.59 22.67 -5.95
N ARG A 158 -26.47 23.29 -4.76
CA ARG A 158 -25.44 22.94 -3.77
C ARG A 158 -25.55 21.49 -3.33
N VAL A 159 -26.77 20.98 -3.08
CA VAL A 159 -26.93 19.57 -2.70
C VAL A 159 -26.59 18.66 -3.87
N ARG A 160 -27.09 18.94 -5.08
CA ARG A 160 -26.77 18.18 -6.29
C ARG A 160 -25.26 18.10 -6.53
N THR A 161 -24.57 19.23 -6.42
CA THR A 161 -23.11 19.30 -6.57
C THR A 161 -22.39 18.53 -5.47
N ALA A 162 -22.84 18.63 -4.21
CA ALA A 162 -22.26 17.88 -3.10
C ALA A 162 -22.44 16.36 -3.28
N THR A 163 -23.61 15.89 -3.72
CA THR A 163 -23.87 14.48 -4.03
C THR A 163 -22.94 13.97 -5.13
N LYS A 164 -22.82 14.71 -6.24
CA LYS A 164 -21.88 14.38 -7.33
C LYS A 164 -20.42 14.30 -6.82
N ARG A 165 -20.02 15.22 -5.93
CA ARG A 165 -18.69 15.20 -5.30
C ARG A 165 -18.49 13.96 -4.44
N VAL A 166 -19.47 13.55 -3.63
CA VAL A 166 -19.39 12.30 -2.84
C VAL A 166 -19.20 11.10 -3.76
N ALA A 167 -20.07 10.93 -4.76
CA ALA A 167 -19.98 9.81 -5.70
C ALA A 167 -18.62 9.77 -6.42
N LYS A 168 -18.10 10.93 -6.83
CA LYS A 168 -16.75 11.04 -7.43
C LYS A 168 -15.65 10.58 -6.47
N GLN A 169 -15.71 10.97 -5.19
CA GLN A 169 -14.70 10.56 -4.21
C GLN A 169 -14.81 9.07 -3.84
N GLU A 170 -16.01 8.50 -3.81
CA GLU A 170 -16.21 7.06 -3.58
C GLU A 170 -15.57 6.24 -4.71
N ARG A 171 -15.79 6.63 -5.98
CA ARG A 171 -15.14 6.00 -7.13
C ARG A 171 -13.61 6.10 -7.07
N ARG A 172 -13.07 7.25 -6.65
CA ARG A 172 -11.62 7.44 -6.47
C ARG A 172 -11.06 6.53 -5.38
N LEU A 173 -11.73 6.46 -4.23
CA LEU A 173 -11.34 5.58 -3.14
C LEU A 173 -11.37 4.10 -3.57
N ALA A 174 -12.44 3.68 -4.25
CA ALA A 174 -12.57 2.32 -4.76
C ALA A 174 -11.43 1.97 -5.75
N LYS A 175 -11.10 2.89 -6.67
CA LYS A 175 -9.98 2.71 -7.60
C LYS A 175 -8.65 2.58 -6.88
N ALA A 176 -8.35 3.46 -5.93
CA ALA A 176 -7.11 3.41 -5.15
C ALA A 176 -7.00 2.11 -4.34
N GLN A 177 -8.08 1.65 -3.73
CA GLN A 177 -8.11 0.36 -3.02
C GLN A 177 -7.96 -0.84 -3.95
N ALA A 178 -8.53 -0.79 -5.16
CA ALA A 178 -8.34 -1.84 -6.16
C ALA A 178 -6.87 -1.92 -6.61
N GLN A 179 -6.25 -0.78 -6.90
CA GLN A 179 -4.81 -0.70 -7.21
C GLN A 179 -3.95 -1.24 -6.06
N GLN A 180 -4.27 -0.87 -4.82
CA GLN A 180 -3.60 -1.37 -3.62
C GLN A 180 -3.61 -2.90 -3.57
N ARG A 181 -4.78 -3.52 -3.76
CA ARG A 181 -4.93 -4.98 -3.75
C ARG A 181 -4.08 -5.65 -4.84
N THR A 182 -4.04 -5.06 -6.03
CA THR A 182 -3.22 -5.56 -7.14
C THR A 182 -1.73 -5.52 -6.81
N VAL A 183 -1.24 -4.40 -6.27
CA VAL A 183 0.19 -4.24 -5.92
C VAL A 183 0.58 -5.14 -4.75
N VAL A 184 -0.27 -5.29 -3.74
CA VAL A 184 -0.04 -6.24 -2.62
C VAL A 184 0.09 -7.66 -3.16
N LYS A 185 -0.85 -8.12 -4.01
CA LYS A 185 -0.76 -9.45 -4.63
C LYS A 185 0.53 -9.63 -5.44
N ARG A 186 0.96 -8.60 -6.18
CA ARG A 186 2.22 -8.65 -6.93
C ARG A 186 3.43 -8.77 -6.00
N ALA A 187 3.48 -7.98 -4.92
CA ALA A 187 4.55 -8.04 -3.93
C ALA A 187 4.62 -9.42 -3.25
N GLU A 188 3.48 -10.00 -2.87
CA GLU A 188 3.40 -11.34 -2.29
C GLU A 188 3.92 -12.41 -3.26
N ARG A 189 3.53 -12.34 -4.55
CA ARG A 189 4.03 -13.27 -5.57
C ARG A 189 5.55 -13.19 -5.72
N SER A 190 6.12 -12.00 -5.78
CA SER A 190 7.58 -11.82 -5.85
C SER A 190 8.26 -12.42 -4.61
N LYS A 191 7.72 -12.17 -3.42
CA LYS A 191 8.23 -12.73 -2.16
C LYS A 191 8.19 -14.26 -2.13
N VAL A 192 7.09 -14.87 -2.56
CA VAL A 192 6.95 -16.33 -2.63
C VAL A 192 7.92 -16.93 -3.63
N ARG A 193 8.06 -16.33 -4.82
CA ARG A 193 9.03 -16.78 -5.83
C ARG A 193 10.47 -16.67 -5.34
N MET A 194 10.80 -15.57 -4.67
CA MET A 194 12.12 -15.37 -4.07
C MET A 194 12.45 -16.45 -3.03
N LYS A 195 11.47 -16.82 -2.18
CA LYS A 195 11.63 -17.94 -1.23
C LYS A 195 11.87 -19.28 -1.93
N LYS A 196 11.22 -19.52 -3.08
CA LYS A 196 11.42 -20.76 -3.86
C LYS A 196 12.78 -20.85 -4.56
N VAL A 197 13.45 -19.73 -4.80
CA VAL A 197 14.83 -19.74 -5.36
C VAL A 197 15.85 -20.13 -4.29
N LEU A 198 15.52 -19.94 -3.01
CA LEU A 198 16.42 -20.21 -1.88
C LEU A 198 16.26 -21.62 -1.25
N VAL A 199 15.28 -22.41 -1.68
CA VAL A 199 14.95 -23.74 -1.15
C VAL A 199 15.08 -24.75 -2.27
#